data_AF-A0A1G1JW34-F1
#
_entry.id   AF-A0A1G1JW34-F1
#
_cell.length_a   1.000
_cell.length_b   1.000
_cell.length_c   1.000
_cell.angle_alpha   90.00
_cell.angle_beta   90.00
_cell.angle_gamma   90.00
#
_symmetry.space_group_name_H-M   'P 1'
#
loop_
_entity.id
_entity.type
_entity.pdbx_description
1 polymer ?
#
loop_
_entity_poly.entity_id
_entity_poly.type
_entity_poly.pdbx_seq_one_letter_code
_entity_poly.pdbx_strand_id
1 'polypeptide(L)'
;MAKISFIRLFIIIGILTAIFLPPFAKYQELRYKNRSLEERIKALEAENKRLAEEKRRLETDITYIERKAREKIGIVRKGEIVLKEVPSKD
;
A
#
# COMPACT_ATOMS: atom_id res chain seq x y z
N MET A 1 -35.35 -35.91 -31.36
CA MET A 1 -35.49 -35.63 -29.91
C MET A 1 -34.18 -35.22 -29.24
N ALA A 2 -33.05 -35.94 -29.43
CA ALA A 2 -31.77 -35.63 -28.78
C ALA A 2 -31.25 -34.19 -28.99
N LYS A 3 -31.38 -33.62 -30.20
CA LYS A 3 -30.94 -32.26 -30.51
C LYS A 3 -31.68 -31.17 -29.70
N ILE A 4 -32.99 -31.34 -29.46
CA ILE A 4 -33.80 -30.41 -28.67
C ILE A 4 -33.41 -30.47 -27.19
N SER A 5 -33.04 -31.66 -26.69
CA SER A 5 -32.52 -31.83 -25.33
C SER A 5 -31.17 -31.14 -25.15
N PHE A 6 -30.28 -31.24 -26.15
CA PHE A 6 -29.01 -30.52 -26.17
C PHE A 6 -29.19 -29.01 -26.16
N ILE A 7 -30.10 -28.47 -26.97
CA ILE A 7 -30.39 -27.02 -27.01
C ILE A 7 -30.89 -26.54 -25.64
N ARG A 8 -31.79 -27.29 -24.99
CA ARG A 8 -32.27 -26.96 -23.64
C ARG A 8 -31.14 -26.97 -22.60
N LEU A 9 -30.24 -27.95 -22.67
CA LEU A 9 -29.08 -28.03 -21.79
C LEU A 9 -28.16 -26.81 -21.97
N PHE A 10 -27.88 -26.42 -23.21
CA PHE A 10 -27.09 -25.23 -23.52
C PHE A 10 -27.73 -23.94 -23.01
N ILE A 11 -29.06 -23.80 -23.13
CA ILE A 11 -29.79 -22.64 -22.58
C ILE A 11 -29.68 -22.60 -21.05
N ILE A 12 -29.85 -23.74 -20.37
CA ILE A 12 -29.73 -23.81 -18.91
C ILE A 12 -28.32 -23.45 -18.45
N ILE A 13 -27.28 -23.96 -19.13
CA ILE A 13 -25.89 -23.62 -18.85
C ILE A 13 -25.64 -22.12 -19.08
N GLY A 14 -26.17 -21.56 -20.16
CA GLY A 14 -26.07 -20.13 -20.49
C GLY A 14 -26.72 -19.24 -19.42
N ILE A 15 -27.90 -19.61 -18.93
CA ILE A 15 -28.59 -18.89 -17.84
C ILE A 15 -27.79 -19.00 -16.54
N LEU A 16 -27.31 -20.19 -16.20
CA LEU A 16 -26.46 -20.38 -15.02
C LEU A 16 -25.19 -19.54 -15.10
N THR A 17 -24.49 -19.53 -16.24
CA THR A 17 -23.30 -18.68 -16.39
C THR A 17 -23.63 -17.20 -16.31
N ALA A 18 -24.72 -16.73 -16.93
CA ALA A 18 -25.12 -15.33 -16.85
C ALA A 18 -25.42 -14.88 -15.41
N ILE A 19 -25.99 -15.75 -14.58
CA ILE A 19 -26.29 -15.46 -13.17
C ILE A 19 -25.03 -15.51 -12.31
N PHE A 20 -24.15 -16.48 -12.53
CA PHE A 20 -23.00 -16.73 -11.65
C PHE A 20 -21.75 -15.91 -11.99
N LEU A 21 -21.58 -15.47 -13.24
CA LEU A 21 -20.39 -14.75 -13.67
C LEU A 21 -20.23 -13.37 -13.01
N PRO A 22 -21.28 -12.51 -12.91
CA PRO A 22 -21.14 -11.19 -12.29
C PRO A 22 -20.81 -11.23 -10.78
N PRO A 23 -21.48 -12.07 -9.95
CA PRO A 23 -21.11 -12.23 -8.54
C PRO A 23 -19.67 -12.73 -8.35
N PHE A 24 -19.22 -13.67 -9.18
CA PHE A 24 -17.86 -14.19 -9.12
C PHE A 24 -16.83 -13.10 -9.44
N ALA A 25 -17.04 -12.33 -10.51
CA ALA A 25 -16.16 -11.22 -10.86
C ALA A 25 -16.10 -10.16 -9.73
N LYS A 26 -17.26 -9.81 -9.17
CA LYS A 26 -17.36 -8.87 -8.04
C LYS A 26 -16.64 -9.40 -6.79
N TYR A 27 -16.77 -10.69 -6.49
CA TYR A 27 -16.06 -11.30 -5.37
C TYR A 27 -14.54 -11.20 -5.54
N GLN A 28 -14.03 -11.49 -6.74
CA GLN A 28 -12.60 -11.39 -7.04
C GLN A 28 -12.08 -9.95 -6.92
N GLU A 29 -12.85 -8.98 -7.40
CA GLU A 29 -12.52 -7.55 -7.23
C GLU A 29 -12.46 -7.15 -5.75
N LEU A 30 -13.47 -7.53 -4.96
CA LEU A 30 -13.51 -7.24 -3.53
C LEU A 30 -12.36 -7.93 -2.79
N ARG A 31 -12.02 -9.17 -3.15
CA ARG A 31 -10.89 -9.91 -2.57
C ARG A 31 -9.57 -9.18 -2.83
N TYR A 32 -9.36 -8.70 -4.05
CA TYR A 32 -8.16 -7.94 -4.40
C TYR A 32 -8.09 -6.61 -3.65
N LYS A 33 -9.19 -5.85 -3.62
CA LYS A 33 -9.29 -4.59 -2.87
C LYS A 33 -9.03 -4.79 -1.38
N ASN A 34 -9.59 -5.84 -0.79
CA ASN A 34 -9.39 -6.13 0.62
C ASN A 34 -7.91 -6.39 0.92
N ARG A 35 -7.25 -7.21 0.08
CA ARG A 35 -5.80 -7.46 0.22
C ARG A 35 -4.97 -6.19 0.10
N SER A 36 -5.24 -5.33 -0.89
CA SER A 36 -4.47 -4.08 -1.05
C SER A 36 -4.70 -3.12 0.12
N LEU A 37 -5.92 -3.08 0.66
CA LEU A 37 -6.23 -2.27 1.83
C LEU A 37 -5.51 -2.78 3.08
N GLU A 38 -5.48 -4.10 3.30
CA GLU A 38 -4.72 -4.71 4.40
C GLU A 38 -3.23 -4.40 4.32
N GLU A 39 -2.63 -4.50 3.13
CA GLU A 39 -1.23 -4.13 2.89
C GLU A 39 -0.99 -2.64 3.18
N ARG A 40 -1.92 -1.77 2.77
CA ARG A 40 -1.83 -0.33 3.02
C ARG A 40 -1.99 0.04 4.48
N ILE A 41 -2.88 -0.65 5.21
CA ILE A 41 -3.02 -0.50 6.66
C ILE A 41 -1.70 -0.83 7.35
N LYS A 42 -1.09 -1.98 7.03
CA LYS A 42 0.20 -2.38 7.60
C LYS A 42 1.30 -1.36 7.34
N ALA A 43 1.37 -0.82 6.11
CA ALA A 43 2.35 0.20 5.76
C ALA A 43 2.15 1.50 6.56
N LEU A 44 0.89 1.97 6.67
CA LEU A 44 0.55 3.17 7.43
C LEU A 44 0.79 3.00 8.92
N GLU A 45 0.52 1.83 9.49
CA GLU A 45 0.81 1.53 10.90
C GLU A 45 2.31 1.56 11.19
N ALA A 46 3.13 1.00 10.30
CA ALA A 46 4.58 1.06 10.40
C ALA A 46 5.10 2.50 10.31
N GLU A 47 4.58 3.28 9.36
CA GLU A 47 4.93 4.68 9.21
C GLU A 47 4.52 5.51 10.43
N ASN A 48 3.31 5.28 10.95
CA ASN A 48 2.82 5.99 12.13
C ASN A 48 3.70 5.70 13.36
N LYS A 49 4.11 4.44 13.57
CA LYS A 49 5.08 4.09 14.64
C LYS A 49 6.41 4.84 14.47
N ARG A 50 6.97 4.86 13.25
CA ARG A 50 8.20 5.59 12.94
C ARG A 50 8.07 7.08 13.24
N LEU A 51 6.97 7.70 12.81
CA LEU A 51 6.71 9.12 13.03
C LEU A 51 6.48 9.44 14.51
N ALA A 52 5.81 8.56 15.26
CA ALA A 52 5.64 8.72 16.70
C ALA A 52 6.98 8.69 17.44
N GLU A 53 7.89 7.79 17.06
CA GLU A 53 9.25 7.76 17.61
C GLU A 53 10.08 8.99 17.23
N GLU A 54 9.97 9.46 15.99
CA GLU A 54 10.62 10.70 15.56
C GLU A 54 10.08 11.91 16.32
N LYS A 55 8.76 12.02 16.48
CA LYS A 55 8.13 13.06 17.29
C LYS A 55 8.65 13.02 18.73
N ARG A 56 8.72 11.84 19.35
CA ARG A 56 9.26 11.68 20.71
C ARG A 56 10.71 12.18 20.78
N ARG A 57 11.56 11.81 19.82
CA ARG A 57 12.96 12.28 19.76
C ARG A 57 13.04 13.80 19.61
N LEU A 58 12.19 14.40 18.80
CA LEU A 58 12.11 15.86 18.66
C LEU A 58 11.58 16.56 19.91
N GLU A 59 10.83 15.90 20.79
CA GLU A 59 10.33 16.50 22.03
C GLU A 59 11.30 16.30 23.21
N THR A 60 12.00 15.16 23.26
CA THR A 60 12.82 14.79 24.43
C THR A 60 14.32 14.99 24.27
N ASP A 61 14.84 15.08 23.05
CA ASP A 61 16.29 15.16 22.79
C ASP A 61 16.69 16.50 22.17
N ILE A 62 17.23 17.40 23.02
CA ILE A 62 17.76 18.71 22.63
C ILE A 62 18.84 18.60 21.54
N THR A 63 19.66 17.55 21.58
CA THR A 63 20.78 17.36 20.64
C THR A 63 20.24 16.95 19.27
N TYR A 64 19.20 16.13 19.25
CA TYR A 64 18.49 15.75 18.03
C TYR A 64 17.81 16.95 17.36
N ILE A 65 17.13 17.80 18.16
CA ILE A 65 16.52 19.05 17.69
C ILE A 65 17.56 19.97 17.07
N GLU A 66 18.66 20.23 17.76
CA GLU A 66 19.73 21.12 17.28
C GLU A 66 20.31 20.61 15.95
N ARG A 67 20.60 19.31 15.85
CA ARG A 67 21.08 18.69 14.62
C ARG A 67 20.08 18.83 13.47
N LYS A 68 18.78 18.57 13.70
CA LYS A 68 17.73 18.74 12.68
C LYS A 68 17.55 20.20 12.26
N ALA A 69 17.67 21.14 13.19
CA ALA A 69 17.63 22.57 12.90
C ALA A 69 18.84 22.99 12.03
N ARG A 70 20.04 22.50 12.36
CA ARG A 70 21.28 22.69 11.59
C ARG A 70 21.18 22.15 10.17
N GLU A 71 20.66 20.92 10.00
CA GLU A 71 20.36 20.34 8.68
C GLU A 71 19.42 21.23 7.86
N LYS A 72 18.35 21.76 8.47
CA LYS A 72 17.35 22.58 7.78
C LYS A 72 17.89 23.93 7.30
N ILE A 73 18.82 24.53 8.03
CA ILE A 73 19.46 25.82 7.67
C ILE A 73 20.79 25.65 6.91
N GLY A 74 21.20 24.41 6.64
CA GLY A 74 22.39 24.10 5.83
C GLY A 74 23.73 24.35 6.52
N ILE A 75 23.76 24.35 7.86
CA ILE A 75 25.01 24.51 8.62
C ILE A 75 25.41 23.20 9.29
N VAL A 76 26.71 22.95 9.42
CA VAL A 76 27.24 21.76 10.10
C VAL A 76 28.13 22.14 11.28
N ARG A 77 28.18 21.29 12.31
CA ARG A 77 29.11 21.50 13.43
C ARG A 77 30.52 21.17 12.98
N LYS A 78 31.51 21.83 13.59
CA LYS A 78 32.94 21.56 13.35
C LYS A 78 33.22 20.08 13.62
N GLY A 79 33.50 19.30 12.58
CA GLY A 79 33.75 17.85 12.63
C GLY A 79 32.64 16.95 12.08
N GLU A 80 31.49 17.48 11.64
CA GLU A 80 30.44 16.71 10.95
C GLU A 80 30.64 16.72 9.42
N ILE A 81 30.42 15.58 8.75
CA ILE A 81 30.49 15.44 7.28
C ILE A 81 29.07 15.31 6.73
N VAL A 82 28.68 16.17 5.78
CA VAL A 82 27.38 16.06 5.08
C VAL A 82 27.45 14.92 4.07
N LEU A 83 26.73 13.83 4.31
CA LEU A 83 26.46 12.83 3.27
C LEU A 83 25.24 13.29 2.47
N LYS A 84 25.47 13.72 1.22
CA LYS A 84 24.38 13.99 0.27
C LYS A 84 24.23 12.77 -0.61
N GLU A 85 23.09 12.08 -0.51
CA GLU A 85 22.75 11.00 -1.45
C GLU A 85 22.62 11.62 -2.85
N VAL A 86 23.59 11.34 -3.71
CA VAL A 86 23.52 11.68 -5.13
C VAL A 86 22.62 10.60 -5.75
N PRO A 87 21.48 10.95 -6.36
CA PRO A 87 20.62 9.93 -6.96
C PRO A 87 21.40 9.20 -8.05
N SER A 88 21.54 7.88 -7.87
CA SER A 88 22.05 6.99 -8.92
C SER A 88 21.06 7.05 -10.08
N LYS A 89 21.58 7.52 -11.21
CA LYS A 89 20.82 7.75 -12.44
C LYS A 89 20.71 6.41 -13.16
N ASP A 90 19.65 5.67 -12.89
CA ASP A 90 19.21 4.51 -13.68
C ASP A 90 17.90 4.85 -14.40
#